data_AF-A0A2T4UAL5-F1
#
_entry.id   AF-A0A2T4UAL5-F1
#
_cell.length_a   1.000
_cell.length_b   1.000
_cell.length_c   1.000
_cell.angle_alpha   90.00
_cell.angle_beta   90.00
_cell.angle_gamma   90.00
#
_symmetry.space_group_name_H-M   'P 1'
#
loop_
_entity.id
_entity.type
_entity.pdbx_description
1 polymer ?
#
loop_
_entity_poly.entity_id
_entity_poly.type
_entity_poly.pdbx_seq_one_letter_code
_entity_poly.pdbx_strand_id
1 'polypeptide(L)' 'MDAYYTTSSYQSVFFLVIEVLNDYARHERPSPTIQQLAARTGHSEEKILESLEFGSISPKSLLH' A
#
# COMPACT_ATOMS: atom_id res chain seq x y z
N MET A 1 2.78 20.04 13.96
CA MET A 1 2.70 20.27 12.50
C MET A 1 2.97 18.93 11.82
N ASP A 2 2.15 17.91 12.13
CA ASP A 2 2.62 16.50 12.06
C ASP A 2 1.68 15.57 11.29
N ALA A 3 0.42 15.94 11.08
CA ALA A 3 -0.59 15.08 10.45
C ALA A 3 -0.43 14.97 8.91
N TYR A 4 0.18 15.97 8.25
CA TYR A 4 0.30 16.00 6.78
C TYR A 4 1.46 15.14 6.24
N TYR A 5 2.54 14.96 7.01
CA TYR A 5 3.68 14.12 6.59
C TYR A 5 3.38 12.63 6.76
N THR A 6 2.68 12.25 7.83
CA THR A 6 2.27 10.87 8.10
C THR A 6 1.23 10.39 7.08
N THR A 7 0.24 11.21 6.76
CA THR A 7 -0.76 10.89 5.72
C THR A 7 -0.13 10.68 4.34
N SER A 8 0.81 11.55 3.94
CA SER A 8 1.54 11.38 2.67
C SER A 8 2.38 10.09 2.65
N SER A 9 2.95 9.68 3.79
CA SER A 9 3.70 8.43 3.91
C SER A 9 2.82 7.18 3.78
N TYR A 10 1.62 7.17 4.36
CA TYR A 10 0.70 6.03 4.25
C TYR A 10 0.13 5.87 2.84
N GLN A 11 -0.14 6.97 2.15
CA GLN A 11 -0.65 6.94 0.78
C GLN A 11 0.32 6.26 -0.19
N SER A 12 1.61 6.58 -0.11
CA SER A 12 2.62 5.96 -0.97
C SER A 12 2.74 4.46 -0.73
N VAL A 13 2.76 4.03 0.54
CA VAL A 13 2.82 2.61 0.90
C VAL A 13 1.55 1.87 0.46
N PHE A 14 0.38 2.49 0.65
CA PHE A 14 -0.89 1.93 0.19
C PHE A 14 -0.90 1.74 -1.33
N PHE A 15 -0.41 2.71 -2.09
CA PHE A 15 -0.29 2.58 -3.55
C PHE A 15 0.60 1.40 -3.95
N LEU A 16 1.77 1.23 -3.31
CA LEU A 16 2.65 0.08 -3.55
C LEU A 16 1.97 -1.25 -3.20
N VAL A 17 1.18 -1.30 -2.12
CA VAL A 17 0.40 -2.49 -1.77
C VAL A 17 -0.60 -2.82 -2.89
N ILE A 18 -1.31 -1.83 -3.44
CA ILE A 18 -2.23 -2.03 -4.56
C ILE A 18 -1.49 -2.54 -5.80
N GLU A 19 -0.31 -2.02 -6.12
CA GLU A 19 0.50 -2.52 -7.23
C GLU A 19 0.89 -4.01 -7.04
N VAL A 20 1.29 -4.39 -5.83
CA VAL A 20 1.61 -5.80 -5.51
C VAL A 20 0.36 -6.67 -5.63
N LEU A 21 -0.79 -6.24 -5.12
CA LEU A 21 -2.04 -6.98 -5.25
C LEU A 21 -2.46 -7.15 -6.72
N ASN A 22 -2.29 -6.11 -7.54
CA ASN A 22 -2.54 -6.19 -8.98
C ASN A 22 -1.59 -7.16 -9.69
N ASP A 23 -0.29 -7.20 -9.33
CA ASP A 23 0.65 -8.20 -9.83
C ASP A 23 0.18 -9.63 -9.50
N TYR A 24 -0.25 -9.86 -8.26
CA TYR A 24 -0.73 -11.16 -7.82
C TYR A 24 -2.00 -11.58 -8.56
N ALA A 25 -2.97 -10.67 -8.71
CA ALA A 25 -4.20 -10.91 -9.44
C ALA A 25 -3.95 -11.22 -10.92
N ARG A 26 -3.06 -10.47 -11.59
CA ARG A 26 -2.70 -10.69 -13.00
C ARG A 26 -2.06 -12.05 -13.26
N HIS A 27 -1.40 -12.63 -12.26
CA HIS A 27 -0.74 -13.92 -12.35
C HIS A 27 -1.51 -15.05 -11.65
N GLU A 28 -2.78 -14.81 -11.28
CA GLU A 28 -3.65 -15.78 -10.61
C GLU A 28 -3.02 -16.38 -9.33
N ARG A 29 -2.18 -15.60 -8.64
CA ARG A 29 -1.54 -16.01 -7.38
C ARG A 29 -2.52 -15.86 -6.21
N PRO A 30 -2.44 -16.73 -5.18
CA PRO A 30 -3.23 -16.54 -3.96
C PRO A 30 -2.87 -15.20 -3.30
N SER A 31 -3.84 -14.57 -2.63
CA SER A 31 -3.64 -13.29 -1.96
C SER A 31 -2.38 -13.31 -1.06
N PRO A 32 -1.51 -12.29 -1.15
CA PRO A 32 -0.29 -12.24 -0.36
C PRO A 32 -0.60 -12.07 1.13
N THR A 33 0.27 -12.62 1.97
CA THR A 33 0.28 -12.31 3.41
C THR A 33 0.85 -10.91 3.66
N ILE A 34 0.61 -10.36 4.85
CA ILE A 34 1.21 -9.08 5.27
C ILE A 34 2.74 -9.14 5.23
N GLN A 35 3.33 -10.26 5.67
CA GLN A 35 4.77 -10.49 5.57
C GLN A 35 5.28 -10.47 4.11
N GLN A 36 4.53 -11.05 3.17
CA GLN A 36 4.89 -11.01 1.75
C GLN A 36 4.76 -9.60 1.16
N LEU A 37 3.75 -8.83 1.58
CA LEU A 37 3.63 -7.42 1.22
C LEU A 37 4.80 -6.59 1.75
N ALA A 38 5.18 -6.79 3.02
CA ALA A 38 6.35 -6.15 3.63
C ALA A 38 7.64 -6.48 2.86
N ALA A 39 7.86 -7.76 2.55
CA ALA A 39 9.02 -8.21 1.79
C ALA A 39 9.06 -7.64 0.36
N ARG A 40 7.91 -7.49 -0.31
CA ARG A 40 7.81 -6.94 -1.67
C ARG A 40 7.97 -5.43 -1.73
N THR A 41 7.43 -4.72 -0.74
CA THR A 41 7.38 -3.24 -0.73
C THR A 41 8.57 -2.62 -0.01
N GLY A 42 9.31 -3.39 0.80
CA GLY A 42 10.45 -2.88 1.58
C GLY A 42 10.06 -2.13 2.86
N HIS A 43 8.81 -2.25 3.30
CA HIS A 43 8.28 -1.62 4.51
C HIS A 43 8.01 -2.64 5.61
N SER A 44 7.95 -2.19 6.88
CA SER A 44 7.59 -3.07 7.99
C SER A 44 6.13 -3.52 7.90
N GLU A 45 5.81 -4.68 8.49
CA GLU A 45 4.43 -5.18 8.56
C GLU A 45 3.49 -4.18 9.26
N GLU A 46 3.97 -3.51 10.31
CA GLU A 46 3.25 -2.42 10.99
C GLU A 46 2.91 -1.28 10.01
N LYS A 47 3.90 -0.81 9.24
CA LYS A 47 3.68 0.26 8.27
C LYS A 47 2.71 -0.14 7.17
N ILE A 48 2.70 -1.41 6.77
CA ILE A 48 1.70 -1.95 5.83
C ILE A 48 0.31 -1.89 6.44
N LEU A 49 0.12 -2.36 7.68
CA LEU A 49 -1.17 -2.34 8.37
C LEU A 49 -1.69 -0.91 8.57
N GLU A 50 -0.85 0.01 9.06
CA GLU A 50 -1.21 1.43 9.19
C GLU A 50 -1.60 2.04 7.84
N SER A 51 -0.92 1.66 6.76
CA SER A 51 -1.22 2.18 5.42
C SER A 51 -2.51 1.60 4.84
N LEU A 52 -2.90 0.38 5.21
CA LEU A 52 -4.21 -0.18 4.88
C LEU A 52 -5.34 0.51 5.66
N GLU A 53 -5.07 0.92 6.90
CA GLU A 53 -6.05 1.60 7.77
C GLU A 53 -6.23 3.08 7.42
N PHE A 54 -5.14 3.79 7.15
CA PHE A 54 -5.12 5.25 6.98
C PHE A 54 -4.80 5.71 5.55
N GLY A 55 -4.35 4.81 4.68
CA GLY A 55 -4.10 5.11 3.27
C GLY A 55 -5.39 5.41 2.53
N SER A 56 -5.37 6.44 1.68
CA SER A 56 -6.50 6.76 0.81
C SER A 56 -6.01 7.13 -0.58
N ILE A 57 -6.63 6.55 -1.60
CA ILE A 57 -6.46 6.99 -2.98
C ILE A 57 -7.52 8.07 -3.22
N SER A 58 -7.10 9.33 -3.30
CA SER A 58 -8.00 10.37 -3.78
C SER A 58 -8.37 10.04 -5.22
N PRO A 59 -9.66 10.08 -5.62
CA PRO A 59 -10.10 9.76 -6.98
C PRO A 59 -9.35 10.51 -8.09
N LYS A 60 -8.77 11.67 -7.77
CA LYS A 60 -7.96 12.49 -8.69
C LYS A 60 -6.62 11.86 -9.08
N SER A 61 -6.13 10.86 -8.35
CA SER A 61 -4.85 10.19 -8.64
C SER A 61 -4.97 9.01 -9.61
N LEU A 62 -6.19 8.60 -9.98
CA LEU A 62 -6.48 7.50 -10.91
C LEU A 62 -6.62 7.94 -12.37
N LEU A 63 -6.40 9.22 -12.66
CA LEU A 63 -6.44 9.79 -14.01
C LEU A 63 -5.05 10.35 -14.35
N HIS A 64 -4.15 9.51 -14.84
CA HIS A 64 -2.92 9.92 -15.50
C HIS A 64 -2.74 9.09 -16.77
#